data_AF-A0A840J1J9-F1
#
_entry.id   AF-A0A840J1J9-F1
#
_cell.length_a   1.000
_cell.length_b   1.000
_cell.length_c   1.000
_cell.angle_alpha   90.00
_cell.angle_beta   90.00
_cell.angle_gamma   90.00
#
_symmetry.space_group_name_H-M   'P 1'
#
loop_
_entity.id
_entity.type
_entity.pdbx_description
1 polymer ?
#
loop_
_entity_poly.entity_id
_entity_poly.type
_entity_poly.pdbx_seq_one_letter_code
_entity_poly.pdbx_strand_id
1 'polypeptide(L)'
;MEPTLTESEQQALLVEIGRLVRDRRPEPAAPAGIGFAQVGDHLEVRPGNTEADLEITRRFTALRAGMYRQGLGTWLQARFVLAPDGSFDFDYFSDVDPPWTTPPAPDTYRDELTTFPRDDEYIPDWWRLRAGLPLGLEFRHAHPAADGEQRPALATGELPLVLQYLEREAEAGDRHRTDGTWIWPVEVTEQLRRHGIPPEPELVAHIRDLGFQPPHVAHLLRRTAEADLAGRPRPRPEPADLEPTGADVAAELETDPDPVLDDDQLLALLEHRLGSFGVWPQAYRLGDRVAGVWSLEEDASGWAVTSPDGTGRHFPDLTTAAQQLLGALLMHPARATGGRETPLETAKELADWPVQPVPGDPPLTLLRNKRPTRLAAGTVVLRFGEEPGNLVHLRGVRFATTSLPLERERVTSTFRLRRSLHVITGVTVPWANLPGGAVAYVLPKPIAEHESDGSLERIE
;
A
#
# COMPACT_ATOMS: atom_id res chain seq x y z
N MET A 1 -32.17 -7.73 30.13
CA MET A 1 -33.26 -7.61 29.15
C MET A 1 -33.12 -8.80 28.23
N GLU A 2 -34.12 -9.66 28.28
CA GLU A 2 -34.28 -10.79 27.37
C GLU A 2 -34.44 -10.30 25.93
N PRO A 3 -34.19 -11.15 24.91
CA PRO A 3 -34.44 -10.79 23.52
C PRO A 3 -35.85 -10.23 23.34
N THR A 4 -35.97 -9.14 22.60
CA THR A 4 -37.24 -8.45 22.39
C THR A 4 -38.22 -9.31 21.57
N LEU A 5 -37.71 -10.25 20.76
CA LEU A 5 -38.49 -11.25 20.05
C LEU A 5 -38.29 -12.65 20.63
N THR A 6 -39.39 -13.36 20.81
CA THR A 6 -39.40 -14.81 21.12
C THR A 6 -38.92 -15.63 19.92
N GLU A 7 -38.47 -16.87 20.15
CA GLU A 7 -38.04 -17.78 19.06
C GLU A 7 -39.14 -17.97 18.00
N SER A 8 -40.41 -18.03 18.40
CA SER A 8 -41.53 -18.15 17.47
C SER A 8 -41.70 -16.91 16.60
N GLU A 9 -41.47 -15.71 17.14
CA GLU A 9 -41.56 -14.45 16.38
C GLU A 9 -40.35 -14.29 15.44
N GLN A 10 -39.16 -14.70 15.89
CA GLN A 10 -37.97 -14.77 15.04
C GLN A 10 -38.20 -15.72 13.85
N GLN A 11 -38.73 -16.92 14.12
CA GLN A 11 -39.07 -17.89 13.07
C GLN A 11 -40.15 -17.35 12.11
N ALA A 12 -41.15 -16.63 12.63
CA ALA A 12 -42.17 -16.00 11.79
C ALA A 12 -41.55 -14.96 10.83
N LEU A 13 -40.65 -14.10 11.31
CA LEU A 13 -39.92 -13.15 10.47
C LEU A 13 -39.04 -13.84 9.42
N LEU A 14 -38.35 -14.92 9.78
CA LEU A 14 -37.54 -15.70 8.82
C LEU A 14 -38.41 -16.33 7.73
N VAL A 15 -39.61 -16.82 8.07
CA VAL A 15 -40.59 -17.32 7.09
C VAL A 15 -41.09 -16.21 6.18
N GLU A 16 -41.34 -15.01 6.71
CA GLU A 16 -41.71 -13.84 5.89
C GLU A 16 -40.58 -13.46 4.93
N ILE A 17 -39.34 -13.38 5.40
CA ILE A 17 -38.15 -13.15 4.57
C ILE A 17 -38.05 -14.21 3.47
N GLY A 18 -38.20 -15.50 3.82
CA GLY A 18 -38.16 -16.60 2.86
C GLY A 18 -39.23 -16.48 1.76
N ARG A 19 -40.45 -16.01 2.11
CA ARG A 19 -41.49 -15.72 1.10
C ARG A 19 -41.07 -14.57 0.18
N LEU A 20 -40.56 -13.48 0.75
CA LEU A 20 -40.12 -12.32 -0.05
C LEU A 20 -38.98 -12.69 -1.02
N VAL A 21 -37.99 -13.45 -0.55
CA VAL A 21 -36.87 -13.95 -1.36
C VAL A 21 -37.37 -14.87 -2.48
N ARG A 22 -38.31 -15.78 -2.16
CA ARG A 22 -38.90 -16.71 -3.14
C ARG A 22 -39.69 -15.98 -4.21
N ASP A 23 -40.47 -14.97 -3.83
CA ASP A 23 -41.37 -14.27 -4.76
C ASP A 23 -40.59 -13.35 -5.72
N ARG A 24 -39.36 -12.95 -5.33
CA ARG A 24 -38.44 -12.10 -6.10
C ARG A 24 -37.31 -12.87 -6.79
N ARG A 25 -37.41 -14.20 -6.89
CA ARG A 25 -36.36 -15.03 -7.51
C ARG A 25 -36.48 -15.04 -9.05
N PRO A 26 -35.44 -14.67 -9.80
CA PRO A 26 -35.44 -14.80 -11.25
C PRO A 26 -35.41 -16.25 -11.73
N GLU A 27 -34.66 -17.13 -11.07
CA GLU A 27 -34.49 -18.54 -11.45
C GLU A 27 -35.08 -19.49 -10.40
N PRO A 28 -36.32 -19.99 -10.59
CA PRO A 28 -37.02 -20.80 -9.57
C PRO A 28 -36.37 -22.15 -9.24
N ALA A 29 -35.55 -22.69 -10.14
CA ALA A 29 -34.93 -23.99 -10.02
C ALA A 29 -33.57 -23.96 -9.29
N ALA A 30 -33.00 -22.77 -9.11
CA ALA A 30 -31.75 -22.58 -8.39
C ALA A 30 -32.01 -22.07 -6.95
N PRO A 31 -31.10 -22.33 -6.00
CA PRO A 31 -31.16 -21.71 -4.68
C PRO A 31 -31.17 -20.17 -4.80
N ALA A 32 -31.81 -19.51 -3.86
CA ALA A 32 -31.84 -18.05 -3.74
C ALA A 32 -31.34 -17.65 -2.34
N GLY A 33 -30.85 -16.44 -2.15
CA GLY A 33 -30.33 -16.04 -0.86
C GLY A 33 -29.99 -14.57 -0.74
N ILE A 34 -29.79 -14.15 0.50
CA ILE A 34 -29.42 -12.79 0.88
C ILE A 34 -28.25 -12.87 1.85
N GLY A 35 -27.13 -12.26 1.50
CA GLY A 35 -26.13 -11.81 2.46
C GLY A 35 -26.54 -10.44 2.98
N PHE A 36 -26.57 -10.26 4.29
CA PHE A 36 -26.95 -9.02 4.95
C PHE A 36 -25.86 -8.63 5.94
N ALA A 37 -25.45 -7.36 5.95
CA ALA A 37 -24.56 -6.81 6.97
C ALA A 37 -25.06 -5.42 7.41
N GLN A 38 -25.05 -5.16 8.71
CA GLN A 38 -25.42 -3.86 9.27
C GLN A 38 -24.64 -3.54 10.55
N VAL A 39 -24.12 -2.32 10.60
CA VAL A 39 -23.57 -1.67 11.81
C VAL A 39 -24.11 -0.24 11.86
N GLY A 40 -24.79 0.14 12.94
CA GLY A 40 -25.46 1.43 13.03
C GLY A 40 -26.41 1.68 11.86
N ASP A 41 -26.21 2.80 11.17
CA ASP A 41 -26.93 3.19 9.96
C ASP A 41 -26.29 2.69 8.65
N HIS A 42 -25.06 2.15 8.71
CA HIS A 42 -24.38 1.58 7.56
C HIS A 42 -24.85 0.15 7.30
N LEU A 43 -25.29 -0.12 6.07
CA LEU A 43 -25.93 -1.38 5.69
C LEU A 43 -25.58 -1.79 4.26
N GLU A 44 -25.25 -3.06 4.08
CA GLU A 44 -25.01 -3.67 2.78
C GLU A 44 -25.84 -4.96 2.62
N VAL A 45 -26.35 -5.16 1.39
CA VAL A 45 -27.10 -6.37 1.01
C VAL A 45 -26.50 -6.97 -0.25
N ARG A 46 -26.22 -8.27 -0.20
CA ARG A 46 -25.68 -9.06 -1.31
C ARG A 46 -26.71 -10.09 -1.76
N PRO A 47 -27.49 -9.80 -2.80
CA PRO A 47 -28.45 -10.76 -3.33
C PRO A 47 -27.76 -11.90 -4.09
N GLY A 48 -28.32 -13.10 -3.97
CA GLY A 48 -28.02 -14.25 -4.82
C GLY A 48 -29.30 -14.84 -5.38
N ASN A 49 -29.50 -14.76 -6.70
CA ASN A 49 -30.72 -15.24 -7.38
C ASN A 49 -32.04 -14.73 -6.73
N THR A 50 -32.05 -13.46 -6.32
CA THR A 50 -33.22 -12.77 -5.78
C THR A 50 -33.03 -11.26 -5.93
N GLU A 51 -34.09 -10.49 -6.11
CA GLU A 51 -34.02 -9.03 -6.07
C GLU A 51 -34.11 -8.54 -4.62
N ALA A 52 -33.05 -7.88 -4.12
CA ALA A 52 -33.06 -7.26 -2.80
C ALA A 52 -33.80 -5.91 -2.85
N ASP A 53 -34.82 -5.76 -2.01
CA ASP A 53 -35.58 -4.52 -1.89
C ASP A 53 -35.66 -4.02 -0.44
N LEU A 54 -36.26 -2.83 -0.27
CA LEU A 54 -36.41 -2.19 1.02
C LEU A 54 -37.23 -3.02 2.02
N GLU A 55 -38.14 -3.87 1.55
CA GLU A 55 -38.95 -4.70 2.43
C GLU A 55 -38.11 -5.82 3.04
N ILE A 56 -37.32 -6.53 2.22
CA ILE A 56 -36.35 -7.53 2.69
C ILE A 56 -35.38 -6.89 3.70
N THR A 57 -34.80 -5.74 3.36
CA THR A 57 -33.88 -5.01 4.24
C THR A 57 -34.51 -4.65 5.58
N ARG A 58 -35.76 -4.14 5.58
CA ARG A 58 -36.48 -3.80 6.81
C ARG A 58 -36.74 -5.02 7.69
N ARG A 59 -37.07 -6.17 7.11
CA ARG A 59 -37.33 -7.41 7.87
C ARG A 59 -36.06 -7.93 8.53
N PHE A 60 -34.92 -7.93 7.84
CA PHE A 60 -33.63 -8.27 8.45
C PHE A 60 -33.24 -7.28 9.56
N THR A 61 -33.44 -5.98 9.35
CA THR A 61 -33.18 -4.95 10.37
C THR A 61 -34.04 -5.18 11.62
N ALA A 62 -35.33 -5.51 11.45
CA ALA A 62 -36.24 -5.81 12.54
C ALA A 62 -35.87 -7.11 13.28
N LEU A 63 -35.51 -8.16 12.53
CA LEU A 63 -35.04 -9.42 13.09
C LEU A 63 -33.79 -9.20 13.94
N ARG A 64 -32.80 -8.46 13.41
CA ARG A 64 -31.58 -8.07 14.10
C ARG A 64 -31.85 -7.33 15.41
N ALA A 65 -32.63 -6.25 15.36
CA ALA A 65 -32.96 -5.49 16.55
C ALA A 65 -33.71 -6.34 17.59
N GLY A 66 -34.61 -7.21 17.14
CA GLY A 66 -35.37 -8.12 17.97
C GLY A 66 -34.55 -9.23 18.65
N MET A 67 -33.43 -9.61 18.04
CA MET A 67 -32.48 -10.61 18.56
C MET A 67 -31.41 -10.01 19.50
N TYR A 68 -31.47 -8.71 19.81
CA TYR A 68 -30.59 -8.09 20.79
C TYR A 68 -30.67 -8.79 22.15
N ARG A 69 -29.51 -9.04 22.76
CA ARG A 69 -29.41 -9.52 24.15
C ARG A 69 -28.57 -8.55 24.97
N GLN A 70 -29.03 -8.20 26.16
CA GLN A 70 -28.29 -7.31 27.04
C GLN A 70 -26.89 -7.87 27.34
N GLY A 71 -25.86 -7.03 27.21
CA GLY A 71 -24.46 -7.40 27.42
C GLY A 71 -23.82 -8.13 26.22
N LEU A 72 -24.59 -8.83 25.39
CA LEU A 72 -24.06 -9.53 24.21
C LEU A 72 -24.19 -8.71 22.92
N GLY A 73 -25.13 -7.77 22.86
CA GLY A 73 -25.45 -7.04 21.63
C GLY A 73 -26.35 -7.83 20.68
N THR A 74 -26.31 -7.46 19.40
CA THR A 74 -26.98 -8.17 18.30
C THR A 74 -25.96 -8.66 17.25
N TRP A 75 -26.39 -9.38 16.23
CA TRP A 75 -25.51 -9.82 15.15
C TRP A 75 -25.27 -8.70 14.13
N LEU A 76 -24.12 -8.73 13.45
CA LEU A 76 -23.72 -7.73 12.45
C LEU A 76 -23.91 -8.24 11.03
N GLN A 77 -23.74 -9.54 10.84
CA GLN A 77 -23.85 -10.19 9.54
C GLN A 77 -24.82 -11.36 9.64
N ALA A 78 -25.57 -11.59 8.57
CA ALA A 78 -26.35 -12.78 8.39
C ALA A 78 -26.32 -13.28 6.95
N ARG A 79 -26.52 -14.59 6.78
CA ARG A 79 -26.65 -15.26 5.50
C ARG A 79 -27.91 -16.11 5.53
N PHE A 80 -28.83 -15.79 4.62
CA PHE A 80 -30.06 -16.53 4.41
C PHE A 80 -29.99 -17.25 3.07
N VAL A 81 -30.23 -18.57 3.06
CA VAL A 81 -30.24 -19.38 1.84
C VAL A 81 -31.55 -20.15 1.77
N LEU A 82 -32.29 -19.97 0.68
CA LEU A 82 -33.52 -20.67 0.34
C LEU A 82 -33.24 -21.72 -0.74
N ALA A 83 -33.46 -22.98 -0.43
CA ALA A 83 -33.39 -24.06 -1.39
C ALA A 83 -34.62 -24.09 -2.31
N PRO A 84 -34.52 -24.69 -3.52
CA PRO A 84 -35.65 -24.79 -4.45
C PRO A 84 -36.88 -25.51 -3.89
N ASP A 85 -36.70 -26.43 -2.94
CA ASP A 85 -37.77 -27.19 -2.29
C ASP A 85 -38.51 -26.40 -1.18
N GLY A 86 -38.05 -25.18 -0.89
CA GLY A 86 -38.63 -24.26 0.09
C GLY A 86 -38.07 -24.41 1.51
N SER A 87 -37.13 -25.32 1.74
CA SER A 87 -36.31 -25.32 2.96
C SER A 87 -35.35 -24.12 2.95
N PHE A 88 -35.01 -23.60 4.12
CA PHE A 88 -34.07 -22.50 4.24
C PHE A 88 -33.13 -22.67 5.42
N ASP A 89 -31.94 -22.09 5.29
CA ASP A 89 -30.93 -21.97 6.33
C ASP A 89 -30.68 -20.49 6.65
N PHE A 90 -30.41 -20.21 7.91
CA PHE A 90 -30.08 -18.87 8.40
C PHE A 90 -28.91 -18.94 9.38
N ASP A 91 -27.78 -18.37 8.96
CA ASP A 91 -26.60 -18.19 9.80
C ASP A 91 -26.41 -16.72 10.12
N TYR A 92 -25.92 -16.40 11.31
CA TYR A 92 -25.58 -15.04 11.69
C TYR A 92 -24.29 -15.00 12.50
N PHE A 93 -23.61 -13.86 12.44
CA PHE A 93 -22.30 -13.63 13.07
C PHE A 93 -22.30 -12.29 13.80
N SER A 94 -21.83 -12.31 15.05
CA SER A 94 -21.79 -11.14 15.94
C SER A 94 -20.39 -10.61 16.20
N ASP A 95 -19.37 -11.42 15.94
CA ASP A 95 -17.96 -11.21 16.28
C ASP A 95 -17.02 -11.25 15.06
N VAL A 96 -17.56 -11.58 13.89
CA VAL A 96 -16.85 -11.56 12.61
C VAL A 96 -16.99 -10.17 11.97
N ASP A 97 -15.87 -9.58 11.56
CA ASP A 97 -15.84 -8.33 10.81
C ASP A 97 -16.54 -8.51 9.46
N PRO A 98 -17.65 -7.81 9.18
CA PRO A 98 -18.32 -7.96 7.90
C PRO A 98 -17.40 -7.46 6.77
N PRO A 99 -17.31 -8.19 5.65
CA PRO A 99 -16.45 -7.79 4.55
C PRO A 99 -17.13 -6.67 3.75
N TRP A 100 -17.07 -5.43 4.22
CA TRP A 100 -17.72 -4.25 3.61
C TRP A 100 -17.16 -3.96 2.21
N THR A 101 -18.04 -3.56 1.28
CA THR A 101 -17.63 -2.96 0.01
C THR A 101 -17.24 -1.50 0.21
N THR A 102 -17.94 -0.77 1.08
CA THR A 102 -17.57 0.58 1.48
C THR A 102 -17.36 0.60 2.99
N PRO A 103 -16.13 0.88 3.49
CA PRO A 103 -15.86 0.89 4.92
C PRO A 103 -16.80 1.85 5.70
N PRO A 104 -17.44 1.40 6.80
CA PRO A 104 -18.24 2.27 7.65
C PRO A 104 -17.38 3.32 8.36
N ALA A 105 -17.97 4.48 8.67
CA ALA A 105 -17.28 5.50 9.44
C ALA A 105 -16.98 5.03 10.87
N PRO A 106 -15.87 5.48 11.51
CA PRO A 106 -15.54 5.15 12.89
C PRO A 106 -16.66 5.44 13.91
N ASP A 107 -17.41 6.52 13.71
CA ASP A 107 -18.50 6.94 14.58
C ASP A 107 -19.67 5.94 14.57
N THR A 108 -19.95 5.33 13.42
CA THR A 108 -21.01 4.31 13.25
C THR A 108 -20.81 3.11 14.18
N TYR A 109 -19.56 2.71 14.42
CA TYR A 109 -19.21 1.64 15.36
C TYR A 109 -19.50 2.00 16.83
N ARG A 110 -19.37 3.28 17.19
CA ARG A 110 -19.68 3.76 18.56
C ARG A 110 -21.18 3.94 18.76
N ASP A 111 -21.87 4.42 17.74
CA ASP A 111 -23.33 4.55 17.76
C ASP A 111 -24.03 3.18 17.86
N GLU A 112 -23.47 2.18 17.19
CA GLU A 112 -23.90 0.79 17.32
C GLU A 112 -23.78 0.29 18.77
N LEU A 113 -22.63 0.50 19.43
CA LEU A 113 -22.44 0.11 20.83
C LEU A 113 -23.33 0.90 21.80
N THR A 114 -23.72 2.13 21.43
CA THR A 114 -24.67 2.93 22.19
C THR A 114 -26.09 2.36 22.07
N THR A 115 -26.47 1.91 20.87
CA THR A 115 -27.81 1.38 20.57
C THR A 115 -28.00 -0.05 21.03
N PHE A 116 -26.99 -0.90 20.82
CA PHE A 116 -26.96 -2.31 21.21
C PHE A 116 -25.75 -2.58 22.11
N PRO A 117 -25.79 -2.16 23.40
CA PRO A 117 -24.66 -2.30 24.31
C PRO A 117 -24.15 -3.73 24.45
N ARG A 118 -22.82 -3.84 24.44
CA ARG A 118 -22.04 -5.04 24.68
C ARG A 118 -21.17 -4.87 25.91
N ASP A 119 -21.00 -5.94 26.67
CA ASP A 119 -19.98 -6.04 27.70
C ASP A 119 -18.61 -6.13 27.02
N ASP A 120 -17.58 -5.69 27.73
CA ASP A 120 -16.24 -5.49 27.20
C ASP A 120 -15.68 -6.77 26.53
N GLU A 121 -15.92 -7.95 27.13
CA GLU A 121 -15.48 -9.26 26.61
C GLU A 121 -16.13 -9.65 25.26
N TYR A 122 -17.26 -9.05 24.89
CA TYR A 122 -18.01 -9.35 23.66
C TYR A 122 -17.79 -8.31 22.55
N ILE A 123 -16.82 -7.41 22.73
CA ILE A 123 -16.38 -6.46 21.69
C ILE A 123 -15.04 -6.95 21.12
N PRO A 124 -15.02 -7.50 19.89
CA PRO A 124 -13.78 -7.94 19.25
C PRO A 124 -12.78 -6.80 19.04
N ASP A 125 -11.49 -7.13 18.99
CA ASP A 125 -10.42 -6.14 18.82
C ASP A 125 -10.51 -5.35 17.51
N TRP A 126 -10.94 -5.98 16.42
CA TRP A 126 -11.14 -5.28 15.14
C TRP A 126 -12.18 -4.16 15.27
N TRP A 127 -13.23 -4.36 16.08
CA TRP A 127 -14.25 -3.33 16.32
C TRP A 127 -13.70 -2.27 17.26
N ARG A 128 -12.98 -2.67 18.32
CA ARG A 128 -12.33 -1.73 19.24
C ARG A 128 -11.42 -0.75 18.50
N LEU A 129 -10.60 -1.25 17.58
CA LEU A 129 -9.74 -0.43 16.72
C LEU A 129 -10.55 0.61 15.94
N ARG A 130 -11.61 0.19 15.22
CA ARG A 130 -12.46 1.10 14.43
C ARG A 130 -13.25 2.10 15.28
N ALA A 131 -13.63 1.71 16.49
CA ALA A 131 -14.33 2.57 17.45
C ALA A 131 -13.39 3.50 18.24
N GLY A 132 -12.06 3.31 18.14
CA GLY A 132 -11.07 4.05 18.93
C GLY A 132 -11.04 3.65 20.42
N LEU A 133 -11.43 2.40 20.72
CA LEU A 133 -11.41 1.83 22.06
C LEU A 133 -10.08 1.09 22.33
N PRO A 134 -9.62 1.02 23.59
CA PRO A 134 -8.47 0.18 23.94
C PRO A 134 -8.71 -1.28 23.56
N LEU A 135 -7.64 -1.98 23.22
CA LEU A 135 -7.67 -3.40 22.91
C LEU A 135 -8.18 -4.24 24.10
N GLY A 136 -8.97 -5.26 23.78
CA GLY A 136 -9.63 -6.16 24.72
C GLY A 136 -8.92 -7.50 24.91
N LEU A 137 -7.85 -7.79 24.15
CA LEU A 137 -7.11 -9.04 24.32
C LEU A 137 -6.55 -9.25 25.74
N GLU A 138 -6.36 -10.51 26.08
CA GLU A 138 -5.71 -10.94 27.32
C GLU A 138 -4.33 -11.53 27.01
N PHE A 139 -3.29 -10.94 27.59
CA PHE A 139 -1.94 -11.48 27.48
C PHE A 139 -1.76 -12.70 28.38
N ARG A 140 -1.07 -13.71 27.86
CA ARG A 140 -0.56 -14.81 28.67
C ARG A 140 0.77 -14.41 29.30
N HIS A 141 1.01 -14.82 30.53
CA HIS A 141 2.24 -14.49 31.24
C HIS A 141 3.09 -15.72 31.48
N ALA A 142 4.34 -15.67 31.03
CA ALA A 142 5.35 -16.64 31.41
C ALA A 142 6.16 -16.10 32.59
N HIS A 143 6.61 -17.02 33.44
CA HIS A 143 7.25 -16.76 34.70
C HIS A 143 8.58 -17.53 34.77
N PRO A 144 9.60 -16.96 35.42
CA PRO A 144 10.83 -17.69 35.69
C PRO A 144 10.51 -18.93 36.52
N ALA A 145 11.20 -20.02 36.23
CA ALA A 145 11.08 -21.25 36.99
C ALA A 145 11.48 -21.00 38.46
N ALA A 146 10.69 -21.53 39.38
CA ALA A 146 11.00 -21.50 40.80
C ALA A 146 12.21 -22.39 41.14
N ASP A 147 12.81 -22.17 42.30
CA ASP A 147 13.96 -22.96 42.75
C ASP A 147 13.61 -24.46 42.81
N GLY A 148 14.36 -25.26 42.06
CA GLY A 148 14.16 -26.71 41.98
C GLY A 148 13.00 -27.16 41.08
N GLU A 149 12.31 -26.24 40.41
CA GLU A 149 11.29 -26.57 39.42
C GLU A 149 11.93 -27.26 38.21
N GLN A 150 11.34 -28.38 37.80
CA GLN A 150 11.77 -29.14 36.63
C GLN A 150 10.76 -28.97 35.51
N ARG A 151 11.21 -28.45 34.37
CA ARG A 151 10.41 -28.31 33.14
C ARG A 151 10.87 -29.32 32.09
N PRO A 152 9.97 -29.79 31.21
CA PRO A 152 10.33 -30.70 30.12
C PRO A 152 11.47 -30.15 29.28
N ALA A 153 12.50 -30.97 29.03
CA ALA A 153 13.64 -30.55 28.22
C ALA A 153 13.22 -30.22 26.77
N LEU A 154 13.89 -29.24 26.18
CA LEU A 154 13.75 -28.92 24.76
C LEU A 154 14.26 -30.08 23.90
N ALA A 155 13.68 -30.25 22.71
CA ALA A 155 14.16 -31.24 21.76
C ALA A 155 15.55 -30.85 21.22
N THR A 156 16.26 -31.84 20.68
CA THR A 156 17.62 -31.66 20.16
C THR A 156 17.66 -30.54 19.12
N GLY A 157 18.44 -29.48 19.39
CA GLY A 157 18.63 -28.34 18.49
C GLY A 157 17.64 -27.18 18.67
N GLU A 158 16.62 -27.31 19.51
CA GLU A 158 15.64 -26.23 19.74
C GLU A 158 16.16 -25.11 20.63
N LEU A 159 17.08 -25.40 21.55
CA LEU A 159 17.63 -24.41 22.49
C LEU A 159 18.08 -23.10 21.83
N PRO A 160 18.92 -23.10 20.78
CA PRO A 160 19.32 -21.85 20.13
C PRO A 160 18.16 -21.12 19.45
N LEU A 161 17.14 -21.85 18.95
CA LEU A 161 15.98 -21.28 18.29
C LEU A 161 15.04 -20.60 19.30
N VAL A 162 14.76 -21.28 20.43
CA VAL A 162 13.95 -20.73 21.52
C VAL A 162 14.65 -19.53 22.15
N LEU A 163 15.97 -19.58 22.37
CA LEU A 163 16.72 -18.42 22.85
C LEU A 163 16.63 -17.24 21.87
N GLN A 164 16.81 -17.50 20.58
CA GLN A 164 16.71 -16.45 19.56
C GLN A 164 15.32 -15.80 19.54
N TYR A 165 14.26 -16.62 19.64
CA TYR A 165 12.89 -16.14 19.75
C TYR A 165 12.75 -15.20 20.96
N LEU A 166 13.06 -15.69 22.16
CA LEU A 166 12.89 -14.94 23.41
C LEU A 166 13.75 -13.67 23.49
N GLU A 167 14.83 -13.56 22.73
CA GLU A 167 15.75 -12.41 22.69
C GLU A 167 15.38 -11.35 21.64
N ARG A 168 14.81 -11.75 20.49
CA ARG A 168 14.50 -10.84 19.38
C ARG A 168 13.21 -10.06 19.56
N GLU A 169 12.35 -10.52 20.47
CA GLU A 169 10.99 -10.04 20.59
C GLU A 169 10.87 -8.62 21.13
N ALA A 170 9.73 -8.01 20.82
CA ALA A 170 9.42 -6.63 21.14
C ALA A 170 9.49 -6.37 22.65
N GLU A 171 10.09 -5.22 23.03
CA GLU A 171 10.11 -4.77 24.41
C GLU A 171 8.71 -4.30 24.85
N ALA A 172 8.29 -4.73 26.05
CA ALA A 172 7.02 -4.37 26.68
C ALA A 172 7.32 -3.71 28.04
N GLY A 173 7.87 -2.50 28.02
CA GLY A 173 8.34 -1.83 29.23
C GLY A 173 9.72 -2.29 29.70
N ASP A 174 10.05 -2.03 30.97
CA ASP A 174 11.36 -2.36 31.51
C ASP A 174 11.47 -3.86 31.83
N ARG A 175 12.50 -4.50 31.28
CA ARG A 175 12.83 -5.93 31.49
C ARG A 175 11.74 -6.95 31.12
N HIS A 176 10.77 -6.59 30.28
CA HIS A 176 9.78 -7.52 29.75
C HIS A 176 9.75 -7.51 28.23
N ARG A 177 9.38 -8.64 27.65
CA ARG A 177 9.22 -8.83 26.21
C ARG A 177 7.85 -9.42 25.90
N THR A 178 7.42 -9.22 24.66
CA THR A 178 6.15 -9.75 24.16
C THR A 178 6.23 -10.12 22.68
N ASP A 179 5.55 -11.20 22.31
CA ASP A 179 5.22 -11.57 20.92
C ASP A 179 3.79 -11.15 20.54
N GLY A 180 3.11 -10.47 21.46
CA GLY A 180 1.74 -10.01 21.34
C GLY A 180 0.66 -10.99 21.79
N THR A 181 1.01 -12.24 22.09
CA THR A 181 0.14 -13.18 22.81
C THR A 181 0.65 -13.44 24.22
N TRP A 182 1.97 -13.59 24.35
CA TRP A 182 2.67 -13.80 25.60
C TRP A 182 3.46 -12.57 26.02
N ILE A 183 3.59 -12.40 27.34
CA ILE A 183 4.52 -11.48 27.99
C ILE A 183 5.43 -12.32 28.88
N TRP A 184 6.74 -12.09 28.80
CA TRP A 184 7.71 -12.75 29.68
C TRP A 184 8.77 -11.78 30.19
N PRO A 185 9.23 -11.97 31.43
CA PRO A 185 10.34 -11.20 31.97
C PRO A 185 11.67 -11.74 31.41
N VAL A 186 12.69 -10.89 31.30
CA VAL A 186 14.01 -11.28 30.75
C VAL A 186 14.67 -12.43 31.53
N GLU A 187 14.29 -12.64 32.78
CA GLU A 187 14.72 -13.71 33.66
C GLU A 187 14.42 -15.09 33.05
N VAL A 188 13.31 -15.26 32.32
CA VAL A 188 12.98 -16.51 31.60
C VAL A 188 14.08 -16.82 30.58
N THR A 189 14.47 -15.81 29.79
CA THR A 189 15.55 -15.93 28.80
C THR A 189 16.89 -16.18 29.47
N GLU A 190 17.17 -15.52 30.60
CA GLU A 190 18.41 -15.69 31.35
C GLU A 190 18.55 -17.09 31.97
N GLN A 191 17.46 -17.66 32.50
CA GLN A 191 17.44 -19.01 33.04
C GLN A 191 17.66 -20.06 31.96
N LEU A 192 17.02 -19.93 30.80
CA LEU A 192 17.28 -20.81 29.66
C LEU A 192 18.74 -20.74 29.23
N ARG A 193 19.31 -19.53 29.15
CA ARG A 193 20.70 -19.33 28.71
C ARG A 193 21.74 -19.88 29.69
N ARG A 194 21.56 -19.61 30.99
CA ARG A 194 22.55 -19.94 32.03
C ARG A 194 22.39 -21.36 32.57
N HIS A 195 21.16 -21.80 32.75
CA HIS A 195 20.82 -23.04 33.46
C HIS A 195 20.18 -24.10 32.55
N GLY A 196 19.87 -23.76 31.29
CA GLY A 196 19.21 -24.68 30.36
C GLY A 196 17.77 -24.99 30.75
N ILE A 197 17.16 -24.20 31.64
CA ILE A 197 15.79 -24.39 32.12
C ILE A 197 14.83 -23.80 31.08
N PRO A 198 13.96 -24.60 30.45
CA PRO A 198 13.03 -24.11 29.43
C PRO A 198 11.96 -23.19 30.01
N PRO A 199 11.32 -22.33 29.19
CA PRO A 199 10.07 -21.68 29.54
C PRO A 199 8.94 -22.69 29.80
N GLU A 200 7.78 -22.19 30.20
CA GLU A 200 6.57 -22.98 30.36
C GLU A 200 6.28 -23.82 29.09
N PRO A 201 5.84 -25.08 29.23
CA PRO A 201 5.57 -25.96 28.09
C PRO A 201 4.62 -25.35 27.06
N GLU A 202 3.63 -24.58 27.51
CA GLU A 202 2.66 -23.88 26.67
C GLU A 202 3.31 -22.75 25.85
N LEU A 203 4.26 -22.02 26.43
CA LEU A 203 5.03 -21.02 25.69
C LEU A 203 5.93 -21.70 24.66
N VAL A 204 6.61 -22.80 25.04
CA VAL A 204 7.45 -23.55 24.09
C VAL A 204 6.61 -24.12 22.93
N ALA A 205 5.40 -24.62 23.21
CA ALA A 205 4.47 -25.06 22.18
C ALA A 205 4.06 -23.91 21.24
N HIS A 206 3.73 -22.74 21.79
CA HIS A 206 3.44 -21.54 21.00
C HIS A 206 4.59 -21.13 20.08
N ILE A 207 5.82 -21.13 20.61
CA ILE A 207 7.04 -20.82 19.83
C ILE A 207 7.22 -21.82 18.67
N ARG A 208 6.91 -23.11 18.89
CA ARG A 208 6.97 -24.14 17.84
C ARG A 208 5.91 -23.91 16.76
N ASP A 209 4.68 -23.55 17.15
CA ASP A 209 3.59 -23.26 16.21
C ASP A 209 3.91 -22.07 15.31
N LEU A 210 4.70 -21.11 15.81
CA LEU A 210 5.24 -19.98 15.06
C LEU A 210 6.54 -20.30 14.29
N GLY A 211 6.97 -21.57 14.27
CA GLY A 211 8.19 -21.98 13.57
C GLY A 211 9.46 -21.32 14.12
N PHE A 212 9.49 -20.99 15.41
CA PHE A 212 10.56 -20.26 16.08
C PHE A 212 10.86 -18.87 15.48
N GLN A 213 9.90 -18.28 14.76
CA GLN A 213 10.03 -16.92 14.24
C GLN A 213 9.08 -15.98 14.98
N PRO A 214 9.61 -14.92 15.60
CA PRO A 214 8.80 -13.93 16.30
C PRO A 214 7.87 -13.19 15.33
N PRO A 215 6.57 -13.02 15.64
CA PRO A 215 5.66 -12.21 14.82
C PRO A 215 5.99 -10.72 14.95
N HIS A 216 5.51 -9.91 14.01
CA HIS A 216 5.57 -8.46 14.18
C HIS A 216 4.56 -8.01 15.24
N VAL A 217 5.04 -7.32 16.27
CA VAL A 217 4.18 -6.76 17.33
C VAL A 217 3.90 -5.28 17.04
N ALA A 218 2.64 -4.98 16.71
CA ALA A 218 2.17 -3.62 16.46
C ALA A 218 2.46 -2.68 17.66
N HIS A 219 2.65 -1.39 17.38
CA HIS A 219 3.03 -0.41 18.40
C HIS A 219 1.95 -0.27 19.49
N LEU A 220 0.68 -0.14 19.12
CA LEU A 220 -0.44 -0.15 20.08
C LEU A 220 -0.41 -1.37 21.02
N LEU A 221 -0.09 -2.55 20.49
CA LEU A 221 -0.10 -3.78 21.24
C LEU A 221 1.04 -3.82 22.28
N ARG A 222 2.24 -3.34 21.91
CA ARG A 222 3.35 -3.13 22.86
C ARG A 222 2.99 -2.15 23.98
N ARG A 223 2.38 -1.01 23.63
CA ARG A 223 1.92 -0.02 24.63
C ARG A 223 0.83 -0.59 25.53
N THR A 224 -0.02 -1.47 25.01
CA THR A 224 -1.05 -2.17 25.78
C THR A 224 -0.41 -3.14 26.76
N ALA A 225 0.55 -3.95 26.33
CA ALA A 225 1.32 -4.85 27.21
C ALA A 225 2.05 -4.09 28.33
N GLU A 226 2.67 -2.94 28.02
CA GLU A 226 3.32 -2.09 29.01
C GLU A 226 2.33 -1.50 30.03
N ALA A 227 1.14 -1.09 29.57
CA ALA A 227 0.10 -0.56 30.45
C ALA A 227 -0.40 -1.62 31.42
N ASP A 228 -0.65 -2.85 30.94
CA ASP A 228 -1.08 -3.98 31.74
C ASP A 228 -0.05 -4.33 32.82
N LEU A 229 1.22 -4.44 32.45
CA LEU A 229 2.32 -4.70 33.39
C LEU A 229 2.46 -3.61 34.46
N ALA A 230 2.19 -2.35 34.08
CA ALA A 230 2.27 -1.21 34.99
C ALA A 230 0.98 -0.98 35.80
N GLY A 231 -0.09 -1.75 35.57
CA GLY A 231 -1.41 -1.52 36.17
C GLY A 231 -2.03 -0.16 35.80
N ARG A 232 -1.66 0.38 34.63
CA ARG A 232 -2.15 1.65 34.09
C ARG A 232 -3.35 1.40 33.16
N PRO A 233 -4.24 2.39 32.94
CA PRO A 233 -5.27 2.28 31.92
C PRO A 233 -4.67 1.98 30.54
N ARG A 234 -5.25 1.02 29.82
CA ARG A 234 -4.82 0.66 28.45
C ARG A 234 -4.96 1.87 27.51
N PRO A 235 -3.98 2.09 26.61
CA PRO A 235 -4.02 3.19 25.65
C PRO A 235 -5.13 2.99 24.61
N ARG A 236 -5.64 4.11 24.08
CA ARG A 236 -6.50 4.10 22.90
C ARG A 236 -5.63 4.07 21.63
N PRO A 237 -6.16 3.55 20.50
CA PRO A 237 -5.50 3.66 19.20
C PRO A 237 -5.26 5.13 18.84
N GLU A 238 -4.09 5.43 18.31
CA GLU A 238 -3.80 6.72 17.68
C GLU A 238 -3.98 6.60 16.15
N PRO A 239 -4.13 7.71 15.41
CA PRO A 239 -4.25 7.66 13.94
C PRO A 239 -3.12 6.85 13.28
N ALA A 240 -1.88 7.01 13.75
CA ALA A 240 -0.73 6.26 13.26
C ALA A 240 -0.79 4.74 13.52
N ASP A 241 -1.65 4.25 14.41
CA ASP A 241 -1.88 2.82 14.63
C ASP A 241 -2.95 2.23 13.69
N LEU A 242 -3.74 3.09 13.02
CA LEU A 242 -4.89 2.71 12.20
C LEU A 242 -4.71 3.02 10.72
N GLU A 243 -4.02 4.11 10.40
CA GLU A 243 -3.83 4.59 9.03
C GLU A 243 -2.79 3.73 8.30
N PRO A 244 -3.05 3.32 7.05
CA PRO A 244 -2.04 2.73 6.20
C PRO A 244 -0.83 3.66 6.12
N THR A 245 0.37 3.12 6.31
CA THR A 245 1.57 3.92 6.12
C THR A 245 1.73 4.28 4.65
N GLY A 246 2.51 5.32 4.33
CA GLY A 246 2.83 5.63 2.92
C GLY A 246 3.49 4.46 2.17
N ALA A 247 4.10 3.51 2.89
CA ALA A 247 4.62 2.27 2.31
C ALA A 247 3.53 1.24 2.01
N ASP A 248 2.52 1.11 2.87
CA ASP A 248 1.36 0.24 2.63
C ASP A 248 0.58 0.72 1.41
N VAL A 249 0.33 2.04 1.34
CA VAL A 249 -0.27 2.68 0.16
C VAL A 249 0.61 2.42 -1.07
N ALA A 250 1.92 2.64 -0.99
CA ALA A 250 2.81 2.40 -2.14
C ALA A 250 2.80 0.93 -2.62
N ALA A 251 2.73 -0.04 -1.71
CA ALA A 251 2.64 -1.46 -2.04
C ALA A 251 1.28 -1.82 -2.67
N GLU A 252 0.20 -1.25 -2.17
CA GLU A 252 -1.13 -1.39 -2.77
C GLU A 252 -1.15 -0.81 -4.19
N LEU A 253 -0.64 0.41 -4.38
CA LEU A 253 -0.50 1.07 -5.69
C LEU A 253 0.40 0.32 -6.69
N GLU A 254 1.24 -0.62 -6.24
CA GLU A 254 2.06 -1.46 -7.12
C GLU A 254 1.27 -2.64 -7.70
N THR A 255 0.26 -3.13 -6.99
CA THR A 255 -0.43 -4.38 -7.30
C THR A 255 -1.90 -4.20 -7.69
N ASP A 256 -2.54 -3.13 -7.20
CA ASP A 256 -3.89 -2.73 -7.58
C ASP A 256 -3.86 -1.70 -8.72
N PRO A 257 -4.42 -2.02 -9.90
CA PRO A 257 -4.50 -1.06 -10.99
C PRO A 257 -5.51 0.09 -10.74
N ASP A 258 -6.50 -0.10 -9.86
CA ASP A 258 -7.60 0.84 -9.63
C ASP A 258 -7.84 1.10 -8.12
N PRO A 259 -6.83 1.61 -7.39
CA PRO A 259 -6.90 1.83 -5.95
C PRO A 259 -7.86 2.97 -5.60
N VAL A 260 -8.60 2.83 -4.51
CA VAL A 260 -9.48 3.88 -3.98
C VAL A 260 -8.68 4.80 -3.06
N LEU A 261 -8.40 6.02 -3.51
CA LEU A 261 -7.65 7.04 -2.76
C LEU A 261 -8.57 8.19 -2.37
N ASP A 262 -8.33 8.76 -1.19
CA ASP A 262 -8.89 10.07 -0.84
C ASP A 262 -8.13 11.22 -1.52
N ASP A 263 -8.65 12.44 -1.38
CA ASP A 263 -8.10 13.61 -2.08
C ASP A 263 -6.67 13.96 -1.61
N ASP A 264 -6.37 13.82 -0.32
CA ASP A 264 -5.05 14.12 0.25
C ASP A 264 -4.00 13.09 -0.24
N GLN A 265 -4.37 11.81 -0.23
CA GLN A 265 -3.55 10.72 -0.77
C GLN A 265 -3.27 10.90 -2.27
N LEU A 266 -4.28 11.31 -3.03
CA LEU A 266 -4.16 11.52 -4.47
C LEU A 266 -3.29 12.74 -4.81
N LEU A 267 -3.39 13.85 -4.07
CA LEU A 267 -2.51 15.00 -4.21
C LEU A 267 -1.06 14.65 -3.86
N ALA A 268 -0.83 13.91 -2.77
CA ALA A 268 0.50 13.43 -2.38
C ALA A 268 1.11 12.50 -3.45
N LEU A 269 0.30 11.59 -4.01
CA LEU A 269 0.70 10.72 -5.12
C LEU A 269 1.07 11.53 -6.37
N LEU A 270 0.27 12.53 -6.73
CA LEU A 270 0.53 13.40 -7.88
C LEU A 270 1.86 14.13 -7.71
N GLU A 271 2.11 14.77 -6.56
CA GLU A 271 3.37 15.44 -6.25
C GLU A 271 4.56 14.47 -6.33
N HIS A 272 4.44 13.28 -5.71
CA HIS A 272 5.48 12.26 -5.76
C HIS A 272 5.79 11.79 -7.20
N ARG A 273 4.76 11.59 -8.03
CA ARG A 273 4.94 11.20 -9.45
C ARG A 273 5.59 12.31 -10.26
N LEU A 274 5.15 13.56 -10.11
CA LEU A 274 5.77 14.71 -10.77
C LEU A 274 7.26 14.82 -10.41
N GLY A 275 7.59 14.70 -9.13
CA GLY A 275 8.97 14.69 -8.65
C GLY A 275 9.80 13.54 -9.22
N SER A 276 9.25 12.33 -9.23
CA SER A 276 9.90 11.12 -9.76
C SER A 276 10.22 11.21 -11.26
N PHE A 277 9.41 11.95 -12.03
CA PHE A 277 9.67 12.22 -13.44
C PHE A 277 10.52 13.48 -13.69
N GLY A 278 11.00 14.13 -12.63
CA GLY A 278 11.90 15.29 -12.71
C GLY A 278 11.19 16.60 -13.01
N VAL A 279 9.89 16.72 -12.73
CA VAL A 279 9.17 17.99 -12.79
C VAL A 279 9.60 18.86 -11.61
N TRP A 280 9.97 20.10 -11.90
CA TRP A 280 10.45 21.03 -10.90
C TRP A 280 9.29 21.57 -10.05
N PRO A 281 9.47 21.73 -8.72
CA PRO A 281 8.43 22.29 -7.85
C PRO A 281 7.98 23.70 -8.27
N GLN A 282 8.80 24.45 -9.00
CA GLN A 282 8.45 25.79 -9.50
C GLN A 282 7.71 25.77 -10.85
N ALA A 283 7.46 24.59 -11.42
CA ALA A 283 6.73 24.42 -12.68
C ALA A 283 5.22 24.26 -12.47
N TYR A 284 4.78 23.93 -11.26
CA TYR A 284 3.38 23.70 -10.93
C TYR A 284 2.99 24.18 -9.53
N ARG A 285 1.69 24.23 -9.25
CA ARG A 285 1.07 24.44 -7.94
C ARG A 285 -0.12 23.51 -7.75
N LEU A 286 -0.30 23.02 -6.53
CA LEU A 286 -1.44 22.20 -6.10
C LEU A 286 -2.16 22.95 -4.98
N GLY A 287 -3.49 22.94 -5.00
CA GLY A 287 -4.36 23.60 -4.02
C GLY A 287 -4.64 25.08 -4.32
N ASP A 288 -3.68 25.79 -4.91
CA ASP A 288 -3.80 27.22 -5.21
C ASP A 288 -3.55 27.55 -6.68
N ARG A 289 -4.29 28.55 -7.17
CA ARG A 289 -4.05 29.14 -8.49
C ARG A 289 -2.94 30.18 -8.44
N VAL A 290 -1.89 30.00 -9.25
CA VAL A 290 -0.80 30.96 -9.40
C VAL A 290 -0.61 31.38 -10.85
N ALA A 291 -0.63 32.69 -11.10
CA ALA A 291 -0.42 33.24 -12.44
C ALA A 291 0.96 32.87 -13.01
N GLY A 292 1.00 32.46 -14.28
CA GLY A 292 2.23 32.09 -14.97
C GLY A 292 2.76 30.69 -14.63
N VAL A 293 2.02 29.89 -13.85
CA VAL A 293 2.41 28.54 -13.43
C VAL A 293 1.24 27.58 -13.68
N TRP A 294 1.52 26.33 -14.02
CA TRP A 294 0.47 25.31 -14.10
C TRP A 294 -0.12 25.11 -12.70
N SER A 295 -1.43 25.24 -12.54
CA SER A 295 -2.10 25.12 -11.25
C SER A 295 -3.18 24.05 -11.31
N LEU A 296 -3.34 23.31 -10.22
CA LEU A 296 -4.51 22.49 -9.95
C LEU A 296 -5.13 23.00 -8.66
N GLU A 297 -6.40 23.38 -8.72
CA GLU A 297 -7.13 24.02 -7.63
C GLU A 297 -8.57 23.52 -7.56
N GLU A 298 -9.16 23.57 -6.37
CA GLU A 298 -10.60 23.38 -6.19
C GLU A 298 -11.31 24.75 -6.26
N ASP A 299 -12.41 24.84 -7.01
CA ASP A 299 -13.26 26.01 -7.10
C ASP A 299 -14.75 25.66 -6.96
N ALA A 300 -15.62 26.67 -7.05
CA ALA A 300 -17.07 26.49 -6.88
C ALA A 300 -17.73 25.55 -7.92
N SER A 301 -17.04 25.22 -9.01
CA SER A 301 -17.49 24.34 -10.09
C SER A 301 -16.85 22.95 -10.05
N GLY A 302 -16.00 22.66 -9.05
CA GLY A 302 -15.25 21.41 -8.91
C GLY A 302 -13.75 21.63 -9.01
N TRP A 303 -13.03 20.76 -9.72
CA TRP A 303 -11.58 20.84 -9.85
C TRP A 303 -11.17 21.52 -11.14
N ALA A 304 -10.20 22.44 -11.09
CA ALA A 304 -9.70 23.15 -12.26
C ALA A 304 -8.19 22.89 -12.45
N VAL A 305 -7.79 22.73 -13.72
CA VAL A 305 -6.38 22.80 -14.13
C VAL A 305 -6.18 24.04 -14.98
N THR A 306 -5.36 24.96 -14.49
CA THR A 306 -5.08 26.24 -15.14
C THR A 306 -3.68 26.26 -15.73
N SER A 307 -3.55 26.57 -17.03
CA SER A 307 -2.25 26.74 -17.68
C SER A 307 -1.61 28.11 -17.36
N PRO A 308 -0.29 28.27 -17.58
CA PRO A 308 0.42 29.53 -17.33
C PRO A 308 -0.15 30.77 -18.02
N ASP A 309 -0.82 30.59 -19.16
CA ASP A 309 -1.50 31.67 -19.91
C ASP A 309 -2.86 32.08 -19.32
N GLY A 310 -3.29 31.42 -18.24
CA GLY A 310 -4.55 31.67 -17.54
C GLY A 310 -5.74 30.87 -18.06
N THR A 311 -5.56 29.97 -19.04
CA THR A 311 -6.63 29.11 -19.55
C THR A 311 -6.92 27.97 -18.57
N GLY A 312 -8.07 28.04 -17.89
CA GLY A 312 -8.56 26.98 -16.99
C GLY A 312 -9.42 25.95 -17.72
N ARG A 313 -9.32 24.69 -17.31
CA ARG A 313 -10.26 23.61 -17.67
C ARG A 313 -10.80 22.97 -16.39
N HIS A 314 -12.11 22.79 -16.32
CA HIS A 314 -12.78 22.19 -15.17
C HIS A 314 -13.00 20.69 -15.37
N PHE A 315 -12.97 19.96 -14.28
CA PHE A 315 -13.09 18.51 -14.19
C PHE A 315 -14.05 18.17 -13.04
N PRO A 316 -14.83 17.09 -13.19
CA PRO A 316 -15.82 16.69 -12.20
C PRO A 316 -15.21 16.11 -10.92
N ASP A 317 -13.98 15.59 -11.00
CA ASP A 317 -13.27 14.93 -9.90
C ASP A 317 -11.76 15.23 -9.95
N LEU A 318 -11.11 15.09 -8.80
CA LEU A 318 -9.68 15.34 -8.62
C LEU A 318 -8.84 14.39 -9.47
N THR A 319 -9.23 13.11 -9.59
CA THR A 319 -8.49 12.10 -10.36
C THR A 319 -8.28 12.53 -11.80
N THR A 320 -9.35 12.97 -12.47
CA THR A 320 -9.30 13.43 -13.85
C THR A 320 -8.49 14.71 -13.99
N ALA A 321 -8.62 15.65 -13.05
CA ALA A 321 -7.80 16.86 -13.00
C ALA A 321 -6.30 16.56 -12.82
N ALA A 322 -5.96 15.66 -11.89
CA ALA A 322 -4.60 15.23 -11.60
C ALA A 322 -3.96 14.55 -12.81
N GLN A 323 -4.68 13.63 -13.48
CA GLN A 323 -4.23 12.99 -14.72
C GLN A 323 -3.98 14.01 -15.83
N GLN A 324 -4.85 15.01 -15.97
CA GLN A 324 -4.66 16.09 -16.94
C GLN A 324 -3.41 16.92 -16.63
N LEU A 325 -3.19 17.33 -15.37
CA LEU A 325 -2.02 18.12 -14.99
C LEU A 325 -0.72 17.31 -15.21
N LEU A 326 -0.70 16.04 -14.79
CA LEU A 326 0.41 15.13 -15.00
C LEU A 326 0.75 15.00 -16.49
N GLY A 327 -0.26 14.73 -17.33
CA GLY A 327 -0.09 14.67 -18.78
C GLY A 327 0.39 16.00 -19.38
N ALA A 328 -0.17 17.13 -18.91
CA ALA A 328 0.21 18.45 -19.38
C ALA A 328 1.69 18.76 -19.11
N LEU A 329 2.22 18.37 -17.95
CA LEU A 329 3.61 18.63 -17.54
C LEU A 329 4.60 17.64 -18.18
N LEU A 330 4.24 16.36 -18.33
CA LEU A 330 5.15 15.33 -18.81
C LEU A 330 5.25 15.23 -20.33
N MET A 331 4.20 15.62 -21.08
CA MET A 331 4.20 15.55 -22.54
C MET A 331 5.20 16.52 -23.20
N HIS A 332 5.56 17.61 -22.52
CA HIS A 332 6.50 18.60 -23.04
C HIS A 332 7.64 18.82 -22.05
N PRO A 333 8.87 18.39 -22.36
CA PRO A 333 10.00 18.49 -21.43
C PRO A 333 10.28 19.90 -20.91
N ALA A 334 9.98 20.94 -21.71
CA ALA A 334 10.14 22.33 -21.27
C ALA A 334 9.12 22.73 -20.19
N ARG A 335 7.95 22.09 -20.11
CA ARG A 335 6.97 22.35 -19.05
C ARG A 335 7.43 21.78 -17.72
N ALA A 336 8.13 20.64 -17.72
CA ALA A 336 8.71 20.06 -16.52
C ALA A 336 9.67 21.02 -15.79
N THR A 337 10.34 21.93 -16.50
CA THR A 337 11.23 22.95 -15.91
C THR A 337 10.59 24.35 -15.82
N GLY A 338 9.31 24.49 -16.18
CA GLY A 338 8.64 25.79 -16.26
C GLY A 338 9.28 26.72 -17.31
N GLY A 339 9.85 26.17 -18.38
CA GLY A 339 10.52 26.89 -19.46
C GLY A 339 11.93 27.38 -19.10
N ARG A 340 12.43 27.06 -17.91
CA ARG A 340 13.78 27.44 -17.46
C ARG A 340 14.81 26.50 -18.06
N GLU A 341 15.97 27.06 -18.42
CA GLU A 341 17.13 26.25 -18.78
C GLU A 341 17.64 25.53 -17.54
N THR A 342 17.98 24.25 -17.70
CA THR A 342 18.75 23.54 -16.67
C THR A 342 20.12 24.21 -16.55
N PRO A 343 20.53 24.64 -15.34
CA PRO A 343 21.88 25.13 -15.12
C PRO A 343 22.89 24.08 -15.59
N LEU A 344 23.96 24.52 -16.26
CA LEU A 344 25.06 23.63 -16.59
C LEU A 344 25.77 23.23 -15.30
N GLU A 345 25.65 21.96 -14.94
CA GLU A 345 26.35 21.38 -13.80
C GLU A 345 27.86 21.37 -14.05
N THR A 346 28.62 21.64 -13.00
CA THR A 346 30.07 21.61 -12.99
C THR A 346 30.58 20.17 -13.08
N ALA A 347 31.81 19.98 -13.58
CA ALA A 347 32.45 18.66 -13.61
C ALA A 347 32.55 18.02 -12.21
N LYS A 348 32.62 18.83 -11.14
CA LYS A 348 32.64 18.37 -9.76
C LYS A 348 31.29 17.77 -9.33
N GLU A 349 30.18 18.43 -9.66
CA GLU A 349 28.82 17.92 -9.36
C GLU A 349 28.52 16.62 -10.14
N LEU A 350 29.12 16.46 -11.32
CA LEU A 350 28.89 15.31 -12.18
C LEU A 350 29.83 14.13 -11.90
N ALA A 351 30.85 14.30 -11.06
CA ALA A 351 31.86 13.26 -10.81
C ALA A 351 31.25 12.00 -10.15
N ASP A 352 30.22 12.17 -9.32
CA ASP A 352 29.58 11.09 -8.57
C ASP A 352 28.44 10.40 -9.34
N TRP A 353 28.23 10.76 -10.62
CA TRP A 353 27.20 10.11 -11.44
C TRP A 353 27.54 8.65 -11.72
N PRO A 354 26.55 7.75 -11.73
CA PRO A 354 26.75 6.30 -11.76
C PRO A 354 27.35 5.78 -13.06
N VAL A 355 27.31 6.57 -14.13
CA VAL A 355 27.91 6.25 -15.43
C VAL A 355 28.63 7.48 -15.94
N GLN A 356 29.91 7.31 -16.30
CA GLN A 356 30.76 8.34 -16.85
C GLN A 356 31.05 8.09 -18.33
N PRO A 357 31.20 9.14 -19.15
CA PRO A 357 31.78 9.03 -20.48
C PRO A 357 33.21 8.47 -20.39
N VAL A 358 33.56 7.56 -21.29
CA VAL A 358 34.93 7.04 -21.35
C VAL A 358 35.87 8.06 -22.00
N PRO A 359 37.21 7.95 -21.79
CA PRO A 359 38.17 8.90 -22.36
C PRO A 359 37.97 9.10 -23.86
N GLY A 360 37.91 10.35 -24.27
CA GLY A 360 37.67 10.77 -25.65
C GLY A 360 36.22 11.10 -25.95
N ASP A 361 35.22 10.52 -25.27
CA ASP A 361 33.82 10.91 -25.47
C ASP A 361 33.48 12.23 -24.74
N PRO A 362 32.47 12.98 -25.22
CA PRO A 362 32.06 14.24 -24.61
C PRO A 362 31.72 14.11 -23.11
N PRO A 363 32.17 15.03 -22.26
CA PRO A 363 31.82 15.02 -20.84
C PRO A 363 30.32 15.27 -20.62
N LEU A 364 29.79 14.81 -19.48
CA LEU A 364 28.38 15.02 -19.09
C LEU A 364 27.98 16.50 -18.97
N THR A 365 28.95 17.41 -18.86
CA THR A 365 28.71 18.86 -18.88
C THR A 365 28.15 19.34 -20.22
N LEU A 366 28.28 18.56 -21.30
CA LEU A 366 27.70 18.85 -22.62
C LEU A 366 26.28 18.29 -22.81
N LEU A 367 25.68 17.75 -21.74
CA LEU A 367 24.30 17.28 -21.74
C LEU A 367 23.47 18.08 -20.71
N ARG A 368 22.28 18.53 -21.10
CA ARG A 368 21.26 19.13 -20.22
C ARG A 368 20.16 18.13 -19.90
N ASN A 369 19.36 18.39 -18.86
CA ASN A 369 18.27 17.51 -18.41
C ASN A 369 18.71 16.05 -18.25
N LYS A 370 19.88 15.84 -17.62
CA LYS A 370 20.41 14.49 -17.44
C LYS A 370 19.56 13.71 -16.45
N ARG A 371 19.35 12.43 -16.73
CA ARG A 371 18.72 11.50 -15.78
C ARG A 371 19.17 10.06 -16.03
N PRO A 372 19.25 9.22 -14.98
CA PRO A 372 19.29 7.77 -15.15
C PRO A 372 18.02 7.29 -15.85
N THR A 373 18.17 6.38 -16.79
CA THR A 373 17.03 5.71 -17.44
C THR A 373 17.42 4.30 -17.86
N ARG A 374 16.44 3.49 -18.22
CA ARG A 374 16.64 2.15 -18.78
C ARG A 374 16.33 2.16 -20.27
N LEU A 375 17.28 1.76 -21.10
CA LEU A 375 17.02 1.45 -22.51
C LEU A 375 16.53 0.00 -22.60
N ALA A 376 15.41 -0.21 -23.29
CA ALA A 376 14.79 -1.52 -23.43
C ALA A 376 15.59 -2.43 -24.38
N ALA A 377 15.47 -3.75 -24.18
CA ALA A 377 15.98 -4.72 -25.15
C ALA A 377 15.29 -4.51 -26.52
N GLY A 378 16.03 -4.72 -27.60
CA GLY A 378 15.57 -4.44 -28.97
C GLY A 378 15.79 -2.99 -29.43
N THR A 379 16.11 -2.06 -28.52
CA THR A 379 16.43 -0.67 -28.90
C THR A 379 17.61 -0.63 -29.84
N VAL A 380 17.50 0.13 -30.93
CA VAL A 380 18.58 0.33 -31.90
C VAL A 380 19.23 1.68 -31.66
N VAL A 381 20.54 1.66 -31.42
CA VAL A 381 21.36 2.83 -31.13
C VAL A 381 22.43 3.02 -32.20
N LEU A 382 22.78 4.27 -32.45
CA LEU A 382 23.80 4.72 -33.39
C LEU A 382 24.92 5.41 -32.64
N ARG A 383 26.17 5.06 -32.97
CA ARG A 383 27.37 5.73 -32.50
C ARG A 383 28.03 6.51 -33.63
N PHE A 384 28.52 7.71 -33.32
CA PHE A 384 29.46 8.48 -34.13
C PHE A 384 30.84 8.50 -33.46
N GLY A 385 31.88 8.17 -34.22
CA GLY A 385 33.26 8.10 -33.77
C GLY A 385 33.73 6.68 -33.42
N GLU A 386 35.05 6.55 -33.26
CA GLU A 386 35.74 5.28 -33.07
C GLU A 386 35.51 4.67 -31.66
N GLU A 387 35.86 3.40 -31.51
CA GLU A 387 35.97 2.72 -30.20
C GLU A 387 37.12 3.32 -29.36
N PRO A 388 37.08 3.25 -28.02
CA PRO A 388 36.21 2.44 -27.16
C PRO A 388 34.95 3.16 -26.64
N GLY A 389 34.52 4.28 -27.24
CA GLY A 389 33.52 5.16 -26.62
C GLY A 389 32.19 4.51 -26.21
N ASN A 390 31.42 5.21 -25.38
CA ASN A 390 30.17 4.72 -24.77
C ASN A 390 28.98 5.67 -24.97
N LEU A 391 29.15 6.79 -25.67
CA LEU A 391 28.07 7.68 -26.06
C LEU A 391 27.39 7.19 -27.35
N VAL A 392 26.06 7.10 -27.30
CA VAL A 392 25.20 6.67 -28.41
C VAL A 392 23.95 7.54 -28.52
N HIS A 393 23.26 7.46 -29.65
CA HIS A 393 21.99 8.13 -29.93
C HIS A 393 20.96 7.11 -30.45
N LEU A 394 19.67 7.45 -30.49
CA LEU A 394 18.70 6.62 -31.21
C LEU A 394 18.93 6.68 -32.73
N ARG A 395 18.57 5.59 -33.41
CA ARG A 395 18.56 5.54 -34.88
C ARG A 395 17.67 6.65 -35.46
N GLY A 396 18.24 7.49 -36.34
CA GLY A 396 17.55 8.62 -36.98
C GLY A 396 17.98 10.01 -36.47
N VAL A 397 18.89 10.09 -35.51
CA VAL A 397 19.50 11.37 -35.11
C VAL A 397 20.21 12.04 -36.30
N ARG A 398 20.14 13.36 -36.38
CA ARG A 398 20.93 14.15 -37.35
C ARG A 398 22.27 14.51 -36.73
N PHE A 399 23.38 14.25 -37.42
CA PHE A 399 24.72 14.51 -36.90
C PHE A 399 24.89 15.93 -36.36
N ALA A 400 24.41 16.96 -37.07
CA ALA A 400 24.49 18.35 -36.63
C ALA A 400 23.84 18.63 -35.26
N THR A 401 22.88 17.81 -34.83
CA THR A 401 22.24 17.96 -33.50
C THR A 401 23.02 17.28 -32.37
N THR A 402 24.04 16.46 -32.69
CA THR A 402 24.83 15.72 -31.69
C THR A 402 25.87 16.58 -30.98
N SER A 403 26.23 17.74 -31.54
CA SER A 403 27.31 18.60 -31.04
C SER A 403 28.66 17.87 -30.91
N LEU A 404 28.90 16.85 -31.74
CA LEU A 404 30.17 16.14 -31.82
C LEU A 404 31.13 16.84 -32.81
N PRO A 405 32.46 16.72 -32.63
CA PRO A 405 33.43 17.16 -33.64
C PRO A 405 33.16 16.52 -35.01
N LEU A 406 33.25 17.32 -36.09
CA LEU A 406 32.81 16.94 -37.44
C LEU A 406 33.45 15.64 -37.96
N GLU A 407 34.71 15.40 -37.62
CA GLU A 407 35.46 14.18 -37.95
C GLU A 407 34.77 12.89 -37.49
N ARG A 408 33.94 12.93 -36.43
CA ARG A 408 33.18 11.77 -35.95
C ARG A 408 32.06 11.33 -36.88
N GLU A 409 31.60 12.18 -37.79
CA GLU A 409 30.56 11.83 -38.77
C GLU A 409 31.02 10.72 -39.72
N ARG A 410 32.34 10.61 -39.94
CA ARG A 410 32.93 9.66 -40.90
C ARG A 410 32.86 8.20 -40.44
N VAL A 411 32.72 7.98 -39.14
CA VAL A 411 32.73 6.65 -38.53
C VAL A 411 31.42 6.45 -37.80
N THR A 412 30.57 5.59 -38.34
CA THR A 412 29.28 5.26 -37.75
C THR A 412 29.16 3.77 -37.50
N SER A 413 28.57 3.40 -36.39
CA SER A 413 28.26 2.00 -36.08
C SER A 413 26.90 1.91 -35.41
N THR A 414 26.10 0.92 -35.82
CA THR A 414 24.75 0.72 -35.30
C THR A 414 24.73 -0.56 -34.47
N PHE A 415 24.03 -0.51 -33.34
CA PHE A 415 23.92 -1.64 -32.41
C PHE A 415 22.47 -1.85 -32.00
N ARG A 416 22.09 -3.11 -31.79
CA ARG A 416 20.85 -3.50 -31.15
C ARG A 416 21.13 -3.97 -29.73
N LEU A 417 20.38 -3.44 -28.76
CA LEU A 417 20.42 -3.92 -27.39
C LEU A 417 19.81 -5.32 -27.31
N ARG A 418 20.56 -6.30 -26.80
CA ARG A 418 20.06 -7.68 -26.57
C ARG A 418 19.40 -7.85 -25.21
N ARG A 419 19.72 -6.96 -24.26
CA ARG A 419 19.10 -6.84 -22.95
C ARG A 419 18.90 -5.37 -22.60
N SER A 420 18.15 -5.10 -21.54
CA SER A 420 18.03 -3.73 -21.07
C SER A 420 19.32 -3.23 -20.43
N LEU A 421 19.63 -1.94 -20.62
CA LEU A 421 20.80 -1.29 -20.03
C LEU A 421 20.37 -0.05 -19.22
N HIS A 422 20.96 0.11 -18.04
CA HIS A 422 20.87 1.35 -17.26
C HIS A 422 21.89 2.35 -17.82
N VAL A 423 21.41 3.52 -18.22
CA VAL A 423 22.19 4.54 -18.94
C VAL A 423 21.89 5.91 -18.39
N ILE A 424 22.76 6.88 -18.66
CA ILE A 424 22.42 8.29 -18.50
C ILE A 424 21.88 8.80 -19.82
N THR A 425 20.70 9.41 -19.80
CA THR A 425 20.17 10.16 -20.94
C THR A 425 20.27 11.64 -20.68
N GLY A 426 20.45 12.43 -21.74
CA GLY A 426 20.42 13.89 -21.69
C GLY A 426 20.30 14.48 -23.09
N VAL A 427 20.11 15.80 -23.15
CA VAL A 427 20.01 16.53 -24.42
C VAL A 427 21.31 17.27 -24.67
N THR A 428 21.88 17.14 -25.87
CA THR A 428 23.15 17.80 -26.21
C THR A 428 23.00 19.33 -26.22
N VAL A 429 23.97 20.03 -25.65
CA VAL A 429 24.03 21.49 -25.66
C VAL A 429 24.66 21.99 -26.97
N PRO A 430 24.40 23.23 -27.41
CA PRO A 430 25.12 23.83 -28.53
C PRO A 430 26.63 23.88 -28.25
N TRP A 431 27.46 23.35 -29.16
CA TRP A 431 28.92 23.33 -29.02
C TRP A 431 29.61 23.22 -30.39
N ALA A 432 30.82 23.79 -30.52
CA ALA A 432 31.61 23.80 -31.76
C ALA A 432 30.82 24.20 -33.03
N ASN A 433 30.02 25.28 -32.94
CA ASN A 433 29.16 25.80 -34.01
C ASN A 433 28.02 24.86 -34.46
N LEU A 434 27.71 23.83 -33.67
CA LEU A 434 26.56 22.96 -33.90
C LEU A 434 25.39 23.33 -32.96
N PRO A 435 24.13 23.22 -33.44
CA PRO A 435 22.95 23.65 -32.68
C PRO A 435 22.61 22.77 -31.47
N GLY A 436 23.18 21.57 -31.34
CA GLY A 436 22.79 20.60 -30.32
C GLY A 436 21.34 20.14 -30.46
N GLY A 437 20.75 19.66 -29.36
CA GLY A 437 19.35 19.24 -29.28
C GLY A 437 19.09 17.77 -29.55
N ALA A 438 20.10 16.94 -29.79
CA ALA A 438 19.94 15.49 -29.85
C ALA A 438 19.76 14.90 -28.46
N VAL A 439 18.95 13.85 -28.35
CA VAL A 439 18.96 12.96 -27.18
C VAL A 439 20.19 12.07 -27.28
N ALA A 440 21.04 12.09 -26.25
CA ALA A 440 22.20 11.22 -26.12
C ALA A 440 21.99 10.23 -24.98
N TYR A 441 22.66 9.09 -25.07
CA TYR A 441 22.71 8.07 -24.04
C TYR A 441 24.17 7.69 -23.79
N VAL A 442 24.57 7.69 -22.52
CA VAL A 442 25.90 7.24 -22.09
C VAL A 442 25.74 5.86 -21.46
N LEU A 443 26.35 4.86 -22.10
CA LEU A 443 26.30 3.47 -21.67
C LEU A 443 27.27 3.21 -20.51
N PRO A 444 27.01 2.23 -19.62
CA PRO A 444 27.80 2.02 -18.40
C PRO A 444 29.21 1.47 -18.65
N LYS A 445 29.50 1.04 -19.88
CA LYS A 445 30.77 0.46 -20.31
C LYS A 445 31.06 0.87 -21.76
N PRO A 446 32.33 0.80 -22.21
CA PRO A 446 32.69 0.82 -23.62
C PRO A 446 31.84 -0.07 -24.53
N ILE A 447 31.65 0.33 -25.79
CA ILE A 447 30.94 -0.49 -26.80
C ILE A 447 31.54 -1.90 -26.92
N ALA A 448 32.87 -2.01 -26.99
CA ALA A 448 33.54 -3.31 -27.15
C ALA A 448 33.25 -4.29 -26.00
N GLU A 449 33.12 -3.80 -24.76
CA GLU A 449 32.78 -4.64 -23.61
C GLU A 449 31.33 -5.11 -23.66
N HIS A 450 30.40 -4.24 -24.08
CA HIS A 450 29.00 -4.60 -24.24
C HIS A 450 28.79 -5.60 -25.39
N GLU A 451 29.60 -5.55 -26.44
CA GLU A 451 29.58 -6.57 -27.48
C GLU A 451 30.15 -7.89 -26.95
N SER A 452 31.28 -7.84 -26.24
CA SER A 452 31.91 -9.03 -25.67
C SER A 452 31.04 -9.75 -24.64
N ASP A 453 30.27 -9.02 -23.83
CA ASP A 453 29.35 -9.61 -22.84
C ASP A 453 27.94 -9.89 -23.41
N GLY A 454 27.74 -9.64 -24.71
CA GLY A 454 26.51 -9.92 -25.45
C GLY A 454 25.36 -8.94 -25.17
N SER A 455 25.62 -7.82 -24.48
CA SER A 455 24.63 -6.76 -24.23
C SER A 455 24.25 -6.00 -25.50
N LEU A 456 25.20 -5.82 -26.41
CA LEU A 456 25.02 -5.19 -27.71
C LEU A 456 25.36 -6.17 -28.84
N GLU A 457 24.57 -6.10 -29.89
CA GLU A 457 24.82 -6.79 -31.16
C GLU A 457 25.01 -5.74 -32.23
N ARG A 458 26.17 -5.74 -32.90
CA ARG A 458 26.42 -4.89 -34.06
C ARG A 458 25.49 -5.27 -35.20
N ILE A 459 24.88 -4.28 -35.83
CA ILE A 459 23.99 -4.47 -36.96
C ILE A 459 24.39 -3.54 -38.11
N GLU A 460 24.16 -4.02 -39.33
CA GLU A 460 24.41 -3.25 -40.57
C GLU A 460 23.35 -2.18 -40.83
#